data_AF-A0A8H3I671-F1
#
_entry.id   AF-A0A8H3I671-F1
#
_cell.length_a   1.000
_cell.length_b   1.000
_cell.length_c   1.000
_cell.angle_alpha   90.00
_cell.angle_beta   90.00
_cell.angle_gamma   90.00
#
_symmetry.space_group_name_H-M   'P 1'
#
loop_
_entity.id
_entity.type
_entity.pdbx_description
1 polymer ?
#
loop_
_entity_poly.entity_id
_entity_poly.type
_entity_poly.pdbx_seq_one_letter_code
_entity_poly.pdbx_strand_id
1 'polypeptide(L)'
;MFSPPGVDAKSYFSLHFLTPGDGEAVTETATTDEGWPRGWKDRMSWALELELSMRGAGFTWSSADVRHTRSTWRPSIKDRTRSILVHVLPILLVSWAVIRDIYSLYLAHQEPFDDLPIGLQLLLTAALGAFLMSAFSLGHSTFAIMLAPLAPHPLSYFPPLYTARVWELKSVRDFWSYGWHRLFSRLFLVYGVWPGEWLERRLTGKSNEEDADIGKVLGGFVSSAFVHSFAAHTVMGGWHGAFGEAWFFAGNGVAVVVEEGVRMAVVRSRRRKKTGNEKNDMGLERWYDGVVGRVWWVSVLLYTGRNFARGWVRAGLVREMAGL
;
A
#
# COMPACT_ATOMS: atom_id res chain seq x y z
N MET A 1 -22.44 42.15 -20.42
CA MET A 1 -22.22 41.01 -21.32
C MET A 1 -20.87 41.22 -21.98
N PHE A 2 -19.79 40.75 -21.34
CA PHE A 2 -18.43 40.87 -21.84
C PHE A 2 -17.76 39.52 -21.59
N SER A 3 -17.57 38.74 -22.66
CA SER A 3 -16.68 37.58 -22.64
C SER A 3 -15.25 38.09 -22.73
N PRO A 4 -14.32 37.67 -21.84
CA PRO A 4 -12.91 37.90 -22.08
C PRO A 4 -12.38 36.94 -23.17
N PRO A 5 -11.25 37.30 -23.82
CA PRO A 5 -10.73 36.62 -24.99
C PRO A 5 -10.18 35.24 -24.65
N GLY A 6 -10.23 34.34 -25.64
CA GLY A 6 -9.85 32.94 -25.54
C GLY A 6 -8.49 32.73 -24.89
N VAL A 7 -8.53 32.11 -23.71
CA VAL A 7 -7.41 31.32 -23.22
C VAL A 7 -7.44 30.05 -24.06
N ASP A 8 -6.45 29.87 -24.93
CA ASP A 8 -6.20 28.59 -25.60
C ASP A 8 -6.14 27.50 -24.52
N ALA A 9 -7.23 26.73 -24.42
CA ALA A 9 -7.33 25.61 -23.51
C ALA A 9 -6.33 24.55 -23.99
N LYS A 10 -5.11 24.60 -23.45
CA LYS A 10 -4.07 23.61 -23.69
C LYS A 10 -4.68 22.23 -23.45
N SER A 11 -4.65 21.39 -24.49
CA SER A 11 -5.13 20.01 -24.44
C SER A 11 -4.50 19.26 -23.26
N TYR A 12 -5.22 18.28 -22.69
CA TYR A 12 -4.73 17.39 -21.62
C TYR A 12 -3.32 16.88 -21.90
N PHE A 13 -3.02 16.59 -23.16
CA PHE A 13 -1.71 16.15 -23.63
C PHE A 13 -0.62 17.23 -23.55
N SER A 14 -0.97 18.50 -23.78
CA SER A 14 -0.03 19.64 -23.79
C SER A 14 0.47 19.98 -22.39
N LEU A 15 -0.33 19.74 -21.35
CA LEU A 15 0.05 19.94 -19.95
C LEU A 15 1.09 18.90 -19.47
N HIS A 16 1.14 17.72 -20.08
CA HIS A 16 2.07 16.66 -19.72
C HIS A 16 3.53 16.90 -20.14
N PHE A 17 3.79 17.88 -21.03
CA PHE A 17 5.13 18.20 -21.57
C PHE A 17 5.88 19.30 -20.82
N LEU A 18 5.23 19.96 -19.86
CA LEU A 18 5.86 21.00 -19.05
C LEU A 18 6.11 20.45 -17.65
N THR A 19 7.31 19.95 -17.38
CA THR A 19 7.73 19.66 -16.01
C THR A 19 9.17 20.15 -15.81
N PRO A 20 9.45 21.00 -14.80
CA PRO A 20 10.80 21.25 -14.36
C PRO A 20 11.36 19.98 -13.73
N GLY A 21 12.59 19.62 -14.11
CA GLY A 21 13.39 18.70 -13.32
C GLY A 21 13.96 19.51 -12.16
N ASP A 22 13.52 19.24 -10.95
CA ASP A 22 14.25 19.42 -9.69
C ASP A 22 13.45 18.72 -8.59
N GLY A 23 14.14 17.92 -7.77
CA GLY A 23 13.58 16.87 -6.92
C GLY A 23 12.79 17.32 -5.69
N GLU A 24 11.92 18.32 -5.80
CA GLU A 24 10.97 18.67 -4.74
C GLU A 24 9.65 17.91 -4.90
N ALA A 25 9.11 17.44 -3.77
CA ALA A 25 7.81 16.79 -3.70
C ALA A 25 6.70 17.83 -3.92
N VAL A 26 5.93 17.69 -5.00
CA VAL A 26 4.85 18.63 -5.29
C VAL A 26 3.62 18.33 -4.44
N THR A 27 3.19 19.34 -3.67
CA THR A 27 2.06 19.30 -2.73
C THR A 27 0.76 19.86 -3.32
N GLU A 28 0.72 20.21 -4.60
CA GLU A 28 -0.42 20.91 -5.19
C GLU A 28 -1.58 19.95 -5.53
N THR A 29 -2.63 19.98 -4.70
CA THR A 29 -3.92 19.33 -4.92
C THR A 29 -4.78 20.17 -5.87
N ALA A 30 -5.20 19.61 -7.01
CA ALA A 30 -6.09 20.31 -7.94
C ALA A 30 -7.50 20.47 -7.33
N THR A 31 -8.01 21.69 -7.29
CA THR A 31 -9.38 22.01 -6.85
C THR A 31 -10.30 22.46 -8.00
N THR A 32 -9.83 22.45 -9.25
CA THR A 32 -10.59 22.99 -10.40
C THR A 32 -10.85 21.94 -11.49
N ASP A 33 -12.00 22.05 -12.16
CA ASP A 33 -12.44 21.21 -13.29
C ASP A 33 -11.64 21.44 -14.60
N GLU A 34 -10.55 22.20 -14.53
CA GLU A 34 -9.63 22.40 -15.64
C GLU A 34 -8.76 21.16 -15.83
N GLY A 35 -9.05 20.38 -16.88
CA GLY A 35 -8.28 19.19 -17.26
C GLY A 35 -9.09 17.90 -17.45
N TRP A 36 -10.40 17.92 -17.20
CA TRP A 36 -11.25 16.74 -17.42
C TRP A 36 -11.41 16.39 -18.92
N PRO A 37 -11.41 15.09 -19.28
CA PRO A 37 -11.57 14.65 -20.67
C PRO A 37 -12.94 15.04 -21.24
N ARG A 38 -12.92 15.92 -22.26
CA ARG A 38 -14.16 16.47 -22.85
C ARG A 38 -14.67 15.63 -24.02
N GLY A 39 -13.78 15.05 -24.84
CA GLY A 39 -14.14 14.21 -26.00
C GLY A 39 -14.24 12.72 -25.70
N TRP A 40 -14.89 11.94 -26.58
CA TRP A 40 -14.99 10.47 -26.46
C TRP A 40 -13.61 9.79 -26.46
N LYS A 41 -12.70 10.23 -27.35
CA LYS A 41 -11.32 9.71 -27.39
C LYS A 41 -10.55 10.05 -26.12
N ASP A 42 -10.70 11.26 -25.60
CA ASP A 42 -10.08 11.67 -24.34
C ASP A 42 -10.63 10.84 -23.18
N ARG A 43 -11.94 10.58 -23.16
CA ARG A 43 -12.59 9.75 -22.13
C ARG A 43 -12.19 8.28 -22.22
N MET A 44 -12.06 7.72 -23.43
CA MET A 44 -11.54 6.36 -23.62
C MET A 44 -10.07 6.25 -23.20
N SER A 45 -9.24 7.22 -23.62
CA SER A 45 -7.84 7.28 -23.21
C SER A 45 -7.71 7.47 -21.71
N TRP A 46 -8.60 8.26 -21.10
CA TRP A 46 -8.66 8.48 -19.66
C TRP A 46 -9.17 7.26 -18.89
N ALA A 47 -10.16 6.54 -19.41
CA ALA A 47 -10.65 5.28 -18.84
C ALA A 47 -9.58 4.18 -18.92
N LEU A 48 -8.92 4.06 -20.07
CA LEU A 48 -7.80 3.14 -20.27
C LEU A 48 -6.58 3.56 -19.42
N GLU A 49 -6.34 4.86 -19.26
CA GLU A 49 -5.40 5.39 -18.27
C GLU A 49 -5.82 5.00 -16.85
N LEU A 50 -7.09 5.06 -16.49
CA LEU A 50 -7.58 4.69 -15.16
C LEU A 50 -7.45 3.19 -14.88
N GLU A 51 -7.70 2.35 -15.87
CA GLU A 51 -7.59 0.89 -15.78
C GLU A 51 -6.14 0.40 -15.77
N LEU A 52 -5.27 0.99 -16.60
CA LEU A 52 -3.86 0.61 -16.69
C LEU A 52 -2.97 1.35 -15.68
N SER A 53 -3.40 2.51 -15.18
CA SER A 53 -2.64 3.19 -14.14
C SER A 53 -2.76 2.40 -12.85
N MET A 54 -1.65 1.81 -12.45
CA MET A 54 -1.43 1.24 -11.12
C MET A 54 -1.36 2.33 -10.02
N ARG A 55 -1.98 3.50 -10.27
CA ARG A 55 -2.13 4.63 -9.35
C ARG A 55 -3.16 4.26 -8.30
N GLY A 56 -2.70 3.75 -7.15
CA GLY A 56 -3.61 3.62 -6.04
C GLY A 56 -4.04 4.97 -5.46
N ALA A 57 -5.29 5.08 -5.01
CA ALA A 57 -5.76 6.10 -4.08
C ALA A 57 -5.09 5.92 -2.70
N GLY A 58 -4.85 7.02 -1.98
CA GLY A 58 -4.22 6.96 -0.65
C GLY A 58 -5.31 6.72 0.39
N PHE A 59 -5.06 5.87 1.38
CA PHE A 59 -5.99 5.73 2.51
C PHE A 59 -5.70 6.80 3.56
N THR A 60 -6.61 7.77 3.71
CA THR A 60 -6.65 8.65 4.88
C THR A 60 -7.90 8.34 5.69
N TRP A 61 -7.78 8.39 7.02
CA TRP A 61 -8.82 8.03 8.00
C TRP A 61 -10.19 8.68 7.70
N SER A 62 -10.21 9.87 7.10
CA SER A 62 -11.41 10.63 6.77
C SER A 62 -11.72 10.77 5.28
N SER A 63 -10.84 10.34 4.36
CA SER A 63 -11.13 10.43 2.93
C SER A 63 -10.55 9.29 2.10
N ALA A 64 -11.44 8.73 1.29
CA ALA A 64 -11.16 7.96 0.10
C ALA A 64 -10.49 8.89 -0.93
N ASP A 65 -9.23 9.25 -0.72
CA ASP A 65 -8.63 10.31 -1.52
C ASP A 65 -8.19 9.79 -2.90
N VAL A 66 -9.08 10.00 -3.87
CA VAL A 66 -8.87 9.76 -5.32
C VAL A 66 -8.30 11.01 -6.01
N ARG A 67 -8.06 12.11 -5.28
CA ARG A 67 -7.69 13.40 -5.90
C ARG A 67 -6.31 13.36 -6.53
N HIS A 68 -6.23 13.94 -7.73
CA HIS A 68 -5.02 14.05 -8.52
C HIS A 68 -4.18 15.24 -8.03
N THR A 69 -2.95 14.99 -7.57
CA THR A 69 -1.95 16.06 -7.44
C THR A 69 -1.46 16.46 -8.83
N ARG A 70 -1.40 17.77 -9.13
CA ARG A 70 -1.08 18.32 -10.46
C ARG A 70 0.33 17.98 -10.97
N SER A 71 1.22 17.59 -10.07
CA SER A 71 2.50 16.99 -10.42
C SER A 71 2.75 15.83 -9.48
N THR A 72 2.66 14.62 -10.01
CA THR A 72 3.34 13.48 -9.39
C THR A 72 4.77 13.50 -9.90
N TRP A 73 5.77 13.63 -9.02
CA TRP A 73 7.16 13.39 -9.36
C TRP A 73 7.25 12.14 -10.24
N ARG A 74 7.74 12.30 -11.48
CA ARG A 74 7.79 11.22 -12.49
C ARG A 74 9.19 10.64 -12.47
N PRO A 75 9.38 9.40 -11.98
CA PRO A 75 10.71 8.80 -11.97
C PRO A 75 11.19 8.60 -13.42
N SER A 76 12.33 9.17 -13.76
CA SER A 76 12.94 8.97 -15.08
C SER A 76 13.40 7.50 -15.23
N ILE A 77 13.69 7.07 -16.48
CA ILE A 77 14.31 5.76 -16.73
C ILE A 77 15.58 5.61 -15.89
N LYS A 78 16.42 6.66 -15.86
CA LYS A 78 17.67 6.70 -15.08
C LYS A 78 17.42 6.48 -13.59
N ASP A 79 16.41 7.14 -13.01
CA ASP A 79 16.09 7.00 -11.58
C ASP A 79 15.58 5.59 -11.26
N ARG A 80 14.76 5.01 -12.15
CA ARG A 80 14.27 3.64 -11.98
C ARG A 80 15.40 2.62 -12.11
N THR A 81 16.27 2.75 -13.11
CA THR A 81 17.43 1.88 -13.25
C THR A 81 18.35 1.98 -12.03
N ARG A 82 18.62 3.20 -11.54
CA ARG A 82 19.39 3.40 -10.32
C ARG A 82 18.73 2.74 -9.11
N SER A 83 17.41 2.91 -8.95
CA SER A 83 16.65 2.29 -7.87
C SER A 83 16.71 0.76 -7.93
N ILE A 84 16.56 0.18 -9.12
CA ILE A 84 16.69 -1.26 -9.34
C ILE A 84 18.06 -1.75 -8.88
N LEU A 85 19.14 -1.12 -9.34
CA LEU A 85 20.50 -1.57 -9.08
C LEU A 85 20.95 -1.36 -7.63
N VAL A 86 20.60 -0.22 -7.02
CA VAL A 86 21.15 0.20 -5.72
C VAL A 86 20.24 -0.17 -4.55
N HIS A 87 18.94 -0.34 -4.77
CA HIS A 87 17.97 -0.58 -3.69
C HIS A 87 17.26 -1.93 -3.85
N VAL A 88 16.69 -2.21 -5.02
CA VAL A 88 15.83 -3.39 -5.20
C VAL A 88 16.64 -4.69 -5.30
N LEU A 89 17.65 -4.75 -6.19
CA LEU A 89 18.43 -5.97 -6.40
C LEU A 89 19.18 -6.43 -5.14
N PRO A 90 19.85 -5.56 -4.35
CA PRO A 90 20.51 -6.00 -3.12
C PRO A 90 19.55 -6.65 -2.13
N ILE A 91 18.37 -6.05 -1.90
CA ILE A 91 17.37 -6.60 -0.99
C ILE A 91 16.83 -7.93 -1.52
N LEU A 92 16.56 -8.02 -2.84
CA LEU A 92 16.07 -9.23 -3.47
C LEU A 92 17.07 -10.37 -3.35
N LEU A 93 18.36 -10.12 -3.61
CA LEU A 93 19.42 -11.13 -3.50
C LEU A 93 19.65 -11.61 -2.07
N VAL A 94 19.69 -10.69 -1.10
CA VAL A 94 19.84 -11.04 0.33
C VAL A 94 18.63 -11.84 0.80
N SER A 95 17.41 -11.40 0.46
CA SER A 95 16.20 -12.11 0.84
C SER A 95 16.14 -13.50 0.20
N TRP A 96 16.48 -13.62 -1.08
CA TRP A 96 16.57 -14.90 -1.79
C TRP A 96 17.59 -15.84 -1.14
N ALA A 97 18.79 -15.35 -0.80
CA ALA A 97 19.80 -16.17 -0.13
C ALA A 97 19.29 -16.73 1.21
N VAL A 98 18.67 -15.88 2.04
CA VAL A 98 18.07 -16.32 3.32
C VAL A 98 16.96 -17.35 3.10
N ILE A 99 16.06 -17.12 2.14
CA ILE A 99 14.97 -18.06 1.81
C ILE A 99 15.54 -19.40 1.36
N ARG A 100 16.52 -19.39 0.45
CA ARG A 100 17.18 -20.58 -0.07
C ARG A 100 17.92 -21.35 1.02
N ASP A 101 18.63 -20.66 1.91
CA ASP A 101 19.39 -21.28 2.99
C ASP A 101 18.45 -21.93 4.01
N ILE A 102 17.39 -21.23 4.44
CA ILE A 102 16.39 -21.80 5.35
C ILE A 102 15.70 -22.99 4.70
N TYR A 103 15.36 -22.89 3.41
CA TYR A 103 14.74 -23.99 2.69
C TYR A 103 15.67 -25.21 2.64
N SER A 104 16.89 -25.04 2.16
CA SER A 104 17.83 -26.15 1.94
C SER A 104 18.26 -26.83 3.24
N LEU A 105 18.48 -26.06 4.30
CA LEU A 105 18.95 -26.58 5.59
C LEU A 105 17.84 -27.19 6.43
N TYR A 106 16.62 -26.66 6.36
CA TYR A 106 15.53 -27.05 7.27
C TYR A 106 14.33 -27.63 6.53
N LEU A 107 13.74 -26.90 5.58
CA LEU A 107 12.46 -27.28 4.97
C LEU A 107 12.56 -28.36 3.89
N ALA A 108 13.73 -28.57 3.28
CA ALA A 108 13.93 -29.66 2.31
C ALA A 108 13.84 -31.05 2.96
N HIS A 109 14.07 -31.11 4.28
CA HIS A 109 14.10 -32.36 5.07
C HIS A 109 12.93 -32.44 6.07
N GLN A 110 12.21 -31.33 6.29
CA GLN A 110 11.11 -31.22 7.25
C GLN A 110 9.89 -30.60 6.57
N GLU A 111 8.73 -31.25 6.69
CA GLU A 111 7.49 -30.85 6.00
C GLU A 111 6.80 -29.60 6.61
N PRO A 112 6.73 -29.38 7.94
CA PRO A 112 5.96 -28.25 8.47
C PRO A 112 6.82 -27.01 8.76
N PHE A 113 6.40 -25.85 8.25
CA PHE A 113 6.87 -24.52 8.69
C PHE A 113 6.81 -24.33 10.22
N ASP A 114 5.83 -24.97 10.87
CA ASP A 114 5.58 -24.84 12.30
C ASP A 114 6.66 -25.50 13.18
N ASP A 115 7.47 -26.40 12.61
CA ASP A 115 8.55 -27.10 13.31
C ASP A 115 9.84 -26.27 13.36
N LEU A 116 9.94 -25.22 12.54
CA LEU A 116 11.06 -24.29 12.60
C LEU A 116 11.08 -23.56 13.95
N PRO A 117 12.26 -23.32 14.55
CA PRO A 117 12.40 -22.40 15.67
C PRO A 117 11.76 -21.05 15.35
N ILE A 118 11.11 -20.42 16.34
CA ILE A 118 10.37 -19.16 16.12
C ILE A 118 11.22 -18.06 15.47
N GLY A 119 12.52 -18.00 15.81
CA GLY A 119 13.46 -17.08 15.17
C GLY A 119 13.59 -17.30 13.66
N LEU A 120 13.66 -18.56 13.21
CA LEU A 120 13.70 -18.91 11.79
C LEU A 120 12.36 -18.68 11.10
N GLN A 121 11.23 -18.92 11.79
CA GLN A 121 9.91 -18.59 11.25
C GLN A 121 9.78 -17.09 10.99
N LEU A 122 10.20 -16.25 11.94
CA LEU A 122 10.16 -14.80 11.81
C LEU A 122 11.15 -14.30 10.77
N LEU A 123 12.36 -14.87 10.72
CA LEU A 123 13.37 -14.55 9.71
C LEU A 123 12.89 -14.90 8.29
N LEU A 124 12.35 -16.11 8.10
CA LEU A 124 11.78 -16.53 6.83
C LEU A 124 10.60 -15.62 6.43
N THR A 125 9.73 -15.29 7.37
CA THR A 125 8.61 -14.36 7.13
C THR A 125 9.10 -12.97 6.71
N ALA A 126 10.11 -12.43 7.40
CA ALA A 126 10.72 -11.15 7.06
C ALA A 126 11.38 -11.17 5.68
N ALA A 127 12.14 -12.24 5.37
CA ALA A 127 12.79 -12.41 4.09
C ALA A 127 11.78 -12.55 2.95
N LEU A 128 10.69 -13.32 3.13
CA LEU A 128 9.61 -13.44 2.15
C LEU A 128 8.91 -12.10 1.92
N GLY A 129 8.62 -11.33 2.98
CA GLY A 129 8.04 -9.99 2.85
C GLY A 129 8.95 -9.02 2.11
N ALA A 130 10.24 -8.98 2.46
CA ALA A 130 11.23 -8.14 1.79
C ALA A 130 11.46 -8.55 0.33
N PHE A 131 11.48 -9.85 0.04
CA PHE A 131 11.53 -10.40 -1.31
C PHE A 131 10.31 -9.96 -2.11
N LEU A 132 9.10 -10.13 -1.58
CA LEU A 132 7.85 -9.78 -2.26
C LEU A 132 7.77 -8.28 -2.58
N MET A 133 8.13 -7.41 -1.62
CA MET A 133 8.19 -5.96 -1.87
C MET A 133 9.20 -5.62 -2.97
N SER A 134 10.37 -6.24 -2.93
CA SER A 134 11.43 -5.99 -3.91
C SER A 134 11.04 -6.52 -5.29
N ALA A 135 10.42 -7.69 -5.36
CA ALA A 135 9.95 -8.31 -6.60
C ALA A 135 8.86 -7.46 -7.26
N PHE A 136 7.88 -6.95 -6.50
CA PHE A 136 6.89 -6.02 -7.04
C PHE A 136 7.51 -4.70 -7.50
N SER A 137 8.47 -4.15 -6.74
CA SER A 137 9.19 -2.94 -7.16
C SER A 137 9.98 -3.13 -8.46
N LEU A 138 10.64 -4.29 -8.60
CA LEU A 138 11.38 -4.68 -9.79
C LEU A 138 10.43 -4.81 -10.98
N GLY A 139 9.38 -5.62 -10.86
CA GLY A 139 8.40 -5.84 -11.93
C GLY A 139 7.75 -4.54 -12.38
N HIS A 140 7.27 -3.73 -11.42
CA HIS A 140 6.66 -2.43 -11.70
C HIS A 140 7.63 -1.46 -12.40
N SER A 141 8.88 -1.37 -11.93
CA SER A 141 9.87 -0.46 -12.51
C SER A 141 10.36 -0.91 -13.88
N THR A 142 10.57 -2.21 -14.08
CA THR A 142 10.94 -2.80 -15.37
C THR A 142 9.83 -2.59 -16.39
N PHE A 143 8.57 -2.86 -16.01
CA PHE A 143 7.42 -2.64 -16.89
C PHE A 143 7.28 -1.16 -17.27
N ALA A 144 7.46 -0.24 -16.31
CA ALA A 144 7.48 1.19 -16.59
C ALA A 144 8.60 1.61 -17.56
N ILE A 145 9.80 1.03 -17.44
CA ILE A 145 10.91 1.27 -18.36
C ILE A 145 10.60 0.71 -19.77
N MET A 146 10.11 -0.53 -19.85
CA MET A 146 9.77 -1.18 -21.13
C MET A 146 8.70 -0.41 -21.90
N LEU A 147 7.70 0.14 -21.20
CA LEU A 147 6.64 0.90 -21.83
C LEU A 147 7.02 2.35 -22.09
N ALA A 148 8.10 2.88 -21.50
CA ALA A 148 8.50 4.28 -21.64
C ALA A 148 8.53 4.81 -23.09
N PRO A 149 8.90 4.03 -24.13
CA PRO A 149 8.87 4.47 -25.54
C PRO A 149 7.47 4.61 -26.16
N LEU A 150 6.41 4.07 -25.54
CA LEU A 150 5.05 4.15 -26.08
C LEU A 150 4.49 5.57 -25.97
N ALA A 151 3.65 5.96 -26.93
CA ALA A 151 2.90 7.22 -26.91
C ALA A 151 1.43 6.95 -26.55
N PRO A 152 0.79 7.78 -25.68
CA PRO A 152 1.37 8.86 -24.87
C PRO A 152 2.30 8.35 -23.75
N HIS A 153 3.29 9.17 -23.36
CA HIS A 153 4.41 8.77 -22.50
C HIS A 153 3.96 8.16 -21.15
N PRO A 154 4.12 6.83 -20.97
CA PRO A 154 3.45 6.13 -19.88
C PRO A 154 4.15 6.19 -18.54
N LEU A 155 5.34 6.82 -18.45
CA LEU A 155 6.01 7.03 -17.17
C LEU A 155 5.18 7.86 -16.19
N SER A 156 4.26 8.69 -16.71
CA SER A 156 3.27 9.37 -15.89
C SER A 156 2.25 8.41 -15.27
N TYR A 157 2.01 7.24 -15.87
CA TYR A 157 1.05 6.22 -15.43
C TYR A 157 1.61 5.24 -14.38
N PHE A 158 2.91 5.29 -14.12
CA PHE A 158 3.59 4.45 -13.13
C PHE A 158 4.11 5.28 -11.94
N PRO A 159 3.26 5.78 -11.04
CA PRO A 159 3.75 6.45 -9.84
C PRO A 159 4.62 5.50 -8.99
N PRO A 160 5.39 6.02 -8.01
CA PRO A 160 6.07 5.16 -7.05
C PRO A 160 5.09 4.17 -6.41
N LEU A 161 5.45 2.88 -6.45
CA LEU A 161 4.64 1.80 -5.92
C LEU A 161 4.44 1.92 -4.40
N TYR A 162 5.47 2.44 -3.73
CA TYR A 162 5.55 2.73 -2.31
C TYR A 162 5.73 4.24 -2.12
N THR A 163 4.95 4.84 -1.23
CA THR A 163 4.95 6.31 -1.05
C THR A 163 5.67 6.78 0.20
N ALA A 164 6.06 5.85 1.08
CA ALA A 164 6.86 6.13 2.26
C ALA A 164 8.00 5.12 2.38
N ARG A 165 9.12 5.54 2.98
CA ARG A 165 10.20 4.62 3.33
C ARG A 165 9.79 3.79 4.54
N VAL A 166 10.12 2.51 4.53
CA VAL A 166 9.71 1.56 5.57
C VAL A 166 10.16 1.98 6.98
N TRP A 167 11.34 2.60 7.11
CA TRP A 167 11.86 3.08 8.40
C TRP A 167 11.19 4.36 8.94
N GLU A 168 10.45 5.08 8.10
CA GLU A 168 9.71 6.29 8.48
C GLU A 168 8.32 5.96 9.05
N LEU A 169 7.83 4.73 8.82
CA LEU A 169 6.54 4.24 9.30
C LEU A 169 6.53 4.08 10.81
N LYS A 170 5.46 4.52 11.47
CA LYS A 170 5.30 4.47 12.92
C LYS A 170 4.07 3.71 13.38
N SER A 171 3.30 3.13 12.48
CA SER A 171 2.06 2.42 12.84
C SER A 171 1.69 1.38 11.79
N VAL A 172 0.85 0.41 12.18
CA VAL A 172 0.29 -0.60 11.27
C VAL A 172 -0.54 0.10 10.19
N ARG A 173 -1.29 1.13 10.58
CA ARG A 173 -2.03 1.97 9.65
C ARG A 173 -1.12 2.64 8.62
N ASP A 174 -0.01 3.25 9.05
CA ASP A 174 0.91 3.94 8.11
C ASP A 174 1.52 2.93 7.12
N PHE A 175 1.82 1.72 7.56
CA PHE A 175 2.27 0.65 6.67
C PHE A 175 1.25 0.34 5.59
N TRP A 176 0.00 0.05 5.95
CA TRP A 176 -1.03 -0.30 4.96
C TRP A 176 -1.49 0.89 4.10
N SER A 177 -1.39 2.12 4.60
CA SER A 177 -1.75 3.33 3.86
C SER A 177 -0.66 3.81 2.90
N TYR A 178 0.61 3.73 3.30
CA TYR A 178 1.73 4.40 2.59
C TYR A 178 2.96 3.53 2.37
N GLY A 179 3.17 2.53 3.23
CA GLY A 179 4.33 1.64 3.22
C GLY A 179 4.19 0.42 2.30
N TRP A 180 2.98 -0.07 2.10
CA TRP A 180 2.66 -1.19 1.21
C TRP A 180 2.28 -0.71 -0.21
N HIS A 181 2.26 -1.64 -1.16
CA HIS A 181 1.99 -1.30 -2.55
C HIS A 181 0.58 -0.72 -2.74
N ARG A 182 0.44 0.22 -3.65
CA ARG A 182 -0.83 0.89 -3.95
C ARG A 182 -1.62 0.28 -5.12
N LEU A 183 -1.16 -0.82 -5.71
CA LEU A 183 -1.75 -1.45 -6.91
C LEU A 183 -3.27 -1.64 -6.84
N PHE A 184 -3.77 -2.18 -5.73
CA PHE A 184 -5.18 -2.54 -5.58
C PHE A 184 -5.98 -1.55 -4.74
N SER A 185 -5.43 -0.38 -4.40
CA SER A 185 -6.11 0.47 -3.43
C SER A 185 -7.43 1.05 -3.95
N ARG A 186 -7.55 1.29 -5.26
CA ARG A 186 -8.84 1.66 -5.90
C ARG A 186 -9.86 0.54 -5.84
N LEU A 187 -9.42 -0.69 -6.13
CA LEU A 187 -10.28 -1.87 -6.04
C LEU A 187 -10.82 -2.01 -4.61
N PHE A 188 -9.95 -1.96 -3.61
CA PHE A 188 -10.36 -2.08 -2.20
C PHE A 188 -11.15 -0.87 -1.71
N LEU A 189 -10.93 0.31 -2.28
CA LEU A 189 -11.76 1.46 -1.98
C LEU A 189 -13.21 1.25 -2.43
N VAL A 190 -13.41 0.90 -3.69
CA VAL A 190 -14.76 0.76 -4.26
C VAL A 190 -15.47 -0.48 -3.73
N TYR A 191 -14.78 -1.62 -3.63
CA TYR A 191 -15.38 -2.90 -3.29
C TYR A 191 -15.21 -3.32 -1.83
N GLY A 192 -14.42 -2.59 -1.04
CA GLY A 192 -14.21 -2.86 0.38
C GLY A 192 -14.66 -1.71 1.25
N VAL A 193 -14.05 -0.54 1.08
CA VAL A 193 -14.25 0.63 1.94
C VAL A 193 -15.66 1.18 1.85
N TRP A 194 -16.16 1.46 0.64
CA TRP A 194 -17.50 2.05 0.50
C TRP A 194 -18.60 1.10 1.01
N PRO A 195 -18.58 -0.22 0.71
CA PRO A 195 -19.54 -1.15 1.32
C PRO A 195 -19.39 -1.26 2.84
N GLY A 196 -18.15 -1.27 3.35
CA GLY A 196 -17.87 -1.34 4.78
C GLY A 196 -18.35 -0.11 5.55
N GLU A 197 -18.11 1.08 4.99
CA GLU A 197 -18.65 2.35 5.47
C GLU A 197 -20.18 2.33 5.50
N TRP A 198 -20.80 1.95 4.39
CA TRP A 198 -22.25 1.84 4.29
C TRP A 198 -22.83 0.89 5.36
N LEU A 199 -22.19 -0.26 5.57
CA LEU A 199 -22.63 -1.25 6.54
C LEU A 199 -22.51 -0.73 7.98
N GLU A 200 -21.38 -0.10 8.34
CA GLU A 200 -21.23 0.52 9.66
C GLU A 200 -22.32 1.56 9.90
N ARG A 201 -22.50 2.50 8.97
CA ARG A 201 -23.53 3.54 9.07
C ARG A 201 -24.93 2.94 9.25
N ARG A 202 -25.23 1.88 8.52
CA ARG A 202 -26.52 1.17 8.61
C ARG A 202 -26.73 0.51 9.97
N LEU A 203 -25.69 -0.08 10.56
CA LEU A 203 -25.77 -0.79 11.84
C LEU A 203 -25.75 0.14 13.05
N THR A 204 -24.98 1.24 12.99
CA THR A 204 -24.83 2.17 14.11
C THR A 204 -25.78 3.37 14.03
N GLY A 205 -26.49 3.55 12.92
CA GLY A 205 -27.38 4.70 12.70
C GLY A 205 -26.61 6.02 12.50
N LYS A 206 -25.32 5.96 12.16
CA LYS A 206 -24.47 7.15 11.97
C LYS A 206 -24.93 7.95 10.75
N SER A 207 -25.08 9.26 10.93
CA SER A 207 -25.35 10.23 9.86
C SER A 207 -24.14 10.39 8.92
N ASN A 208 -24.33 10.95 7.72
CA ASN A 208 -23.25 11.16 6.74
C ASN A 208 -22.13 12.08 7.26
N GLU A 209 -22.39 12.90 8.27
CA GLU A 209 -21.42 13.81 8.88
C GLU A 209 -20.55 13.12 9.94
N GLU A 210 -20.96 11.94 10.41
CA GLU A 210 -20.21 11.15 11.39
C GLU A 210 -19.20 10.23 10.72
N ASP A 211 -18.05 10.06 11.35
CA ASP A 211 -16.98 9.19 10.86
C ASP A 211 -17.34 7.70 11.05
N ALA A 212 -17.20 6.92 9.98
CA ALA A 212 -17.48 5.48 9.90
C ALA A 212 -16.19 4.70 9.60
N ASP A 213 -15.20 4.87 10.46
CA ASP A 213 -13.82 4.47 10.15
C ASP A 213 -13.57 2.98 10.36
N ILE A 214 -14.32 2.34 11.26
CA ILE A 214 -14.16 0.90 11.56
C ILE A 214 -14.60 0.08 10.36
N GLY A 215 -15.77 0.37 9.81
CA GLY A 215 -16.35 -0.24 8.62
C GLY A 215 -15.47 -0.01 7.40
N LYS A 216 -14.95 1.21 7.21
CA LYS A 216 -13.99 1.51 6.14
C LYS A 216 -12.76 0.61 6.19
N VAL A 217 -12.11 0.51 7.36
CA VAL A 217 -10.91 -0.31 7.56
C VAL A 217 -11.23 -1.79 7.36
N LEU A 218 -12.22 -2.32 8.09
CA LEU A 218 -12.57 -3.73 8.03
C LEU A 218 -13.03 -4.13 6.63
N GLY A 219 -13.83 -3.30 5.96
CA GLY A 219 -14.26 -3.53 4.58
C GLY A 219 -13.08 -3.61 3.60
N GLY A 220 -12.12 -2.70 3.71
CA GLY A 220 -10.89 -2.74 2.90
C GLY A 220 -10.08 -4.03 3.11
N PHE A 221 -9.87 -4.44 4.36
CA PHE A 221 -9.11 -5.65 4.68
C PHE A 221 -9.86 -6.94 4.33
N VAL A 222 -11.18 -7.00 4.50
CA VAL A 222 -11.99 -8.16 4.10
C VAL A 222 -12.01 -8.32 2.58
N SER A 223 -12.16 -7.22 1.83
CA SER A 223 -12.05 -7.24 0.37
C SER A 223 -10.66 -7.71 -0.08
N SER A 224 -9.60 -7.22 0.57
CA SER A 224 -8.24 -7.67 0.32
C SER A 224 -8.04 -9.15 0.62
N ALA A 225 -8.53 -9.62 1.78
CA ALA A 225 -8.51 -11.02 2.18
C ALA A 225 -9.18 -11.91 1.12
N PHE A 226 -10.35 -11.49 0.62
CA PHE A 226 -11.08 -12.23 -0.39
C PHE A 226 -10.30 -12.35 -1.71
N VAL A 227 -9.80 -11.22 -2.25
CA VAL A 227 -9.08 -11.20 -3.53
C VAL A 227 -7.83 -12.08 -3.47
N HIS A 228 -7.04 -11.95 -2.41
CA HIS A 228 -5.82 -12.74 -2.25
C HIS A 228 -6.13 -14.22 -2.02
N SER A 229 -7.05 -14.54 -1.11
CA SER A 229 -7.44 -15.95 -0.84
C SER A 229 -8.06 -16.61 -2.07
N PHE A 230 -8.82 -15.87 -2.87
CA PHE A 230 -9.38 -16.39 -4.12
C PHE A 230 -8.27 -16.67 -5.14
N ALA A 231 -7.34 -15.74 -5.35
CA ALA A 231 -6.19 -15.95 -6.22
C ALA A 231 -5.35 -17.15 -5.74
N ALA A 232 -5.04 -17.22 -4.45
CA ALA A 232 -4.30 -18.30 -3.85
C ALA A 232 -5.05 -19.65 -3.99
N HIS A 233 -6.37 -19.66 -3.81
CA HIS A 233 -7.19 -20.85 -4.06
C HIS A 233 -7.06 -21.34 -5.50
N THR A 234 -7.12 -20.43 -6.49
CA THR A 234 -6.99 -20.80 -7.91
C THR A 234 -5.62 -21.36 -8.26
N VAL A 235 -4.54 -20.87 -7.62
CA VAL A 235 -3.18 -21.33 -7.87
C VAL A 235 -2.88 -22.64 -7.11
N MET A 236 -3.35 -22.75 -5.87
CA MET A 236 -3.01 -23.87 -4.97
C MET A 236 -4.04 -25.01 -5.00
N GLY A 237 -5.14 -24.88 -5.73
CA GLY A 237 -6.16 -25.93 -5.90
C GLY A 237 -6.97 -26.28 -4.65
N GLY A 238 -6.96 -25.43 -3.60
CA GLY A 238 -7.67 -25.74 -2.36
C GLY A 238 -7.78 -24.56 -1.38
N TRP A 239 -8.86 -24.54 -0.58
CA TRP A 239 -9.13 -23.47 0.38
C TRP A 239 -8.24 -23.52 1.63
N HIS A 240 -7.76 -24.71 1.99
CA HIS A 240 -7.01 -24.93 3.23
C HIS A 240 -5.68 -24.15 3.29
N GLY A 241 -5.02 -23.96 2.13
CA GLY A 241 -3.85 -23.07 2.01
C GLY A 241 -4.23 -21.59 1.91
N ALA A 242 -5.35 -21.27 1.26
CA ALA A 242 -5.81 -19.90 1.03
C ALA A 242 -6.25 -19.18 2.31
N PHE A 243 -6.75 -19.91 3.32
CA PHE A 243 -7.15 -19.29 4.60
C PHE A 243 -6.00 -18.59 5.34
N GLY A 244 -4.74 -18.98 5.12
CA GLY A 244 -3.59 -18.31 5.75
C GLY A 244 -3.51 -16.83 5.37
N GLU A 245 -3.81 -16.51 4.11
CA GLU A 245 -3.85 -15.13 3.62
C GLU A 245 -5.05 -14.38 4.19
N ALA A 246 -6.23 -15.01 4.24
CA ALA A 246 -7.40 -14.43 4.88
C ALA A 246 -7.13 -14.03 6.34
N TRP A 247 -6.51 -14.91 7.11
CA TRP A 247 -6.13 -14.63 8.51
C TRP A 247 -5.10 -13.52 8.64
N PHE A 248 -4.15 -13.46 7.72
CA PHE A 248 -3.17 -12.38 7.68
C PHE A 248 -3.85 -11.01 7.49
N PHE A 249 -4.70 -10.86 6.48
CA PHE A 249 -5.38 -9.59 6.22
C PHE A 249 -6.40 -9.24 7.31
N ALA A 250 -7.20 -10.21 7.77
CA ALA A 250 -8.17 -9.98 8.84
C ALA A 250 -7.47 -9.54 10.14
N GLY A 251 -6.37 -10.22 10.51
CA GLY A 251 -5.59 -9.87 11.69
C GLY A 251 -5.00 -8.46 11.62
N ASN A 252 -4.52 -8.04 10.45
CA ASN A 252 -4.03 -6.68 10.23
C ASN A 252 -5.15 -5.63 10.31
N GLY A 253 -6.32 -5.90 9.73
CA GLY A 253 -7.47 -4.99 9.83
C GLY A 253 -7.91 -4.76 11.27
N VAL A 254 -7.99 -5.84 12.07
CA VAL A 254 -8.26 -5.74 13.51
C VAL A 254 -7.16 -4.97 14.23
N ALA A 255 -5.89 -5.23 13.91
CA ALA A 255 -4.76 -4.53 14.51
C ALA A 255 -4.80 -3.01 14.27
N VAL A 256 -5.20 -2.56 13.07
CA VAL A 256 -5.40 -1.13 12.77
C VAL A 256 -6.51 -0.52 13.63
N VAL A 257 -7.65 -1.20 13.77
CA VAL A 257 -8.76 -0.72 14.61
C VAL A 257 -8.36 -0.63 16.08
N VAL A 258 -7.67 -1.66 16.59
CA VAL A 258 -7.17 -1.68 17.98
C VAL A 258 -6.12 -0.61 18.22
N GLU A 259 -5.15 -0.47 17.31
CA GLU A 259 -4.10 0.56 17.35
C GLU A 259 -4.72 1.95 17.47
N GLU A 260 -5.71 2.25 16.63
CA GLU A 260 -6.38 3.55 16.63
C GLU A 260 -7.19 3.77 17.91
N GLY A 261 -7.91 2.76 18.39
CA GLY A 261 -8.62 2.82 19.67
C GLY A 261 -7.67 3.12 20.85
N VAL A 262 -6.50 2.46 20.90
CA VAL A 262 -5.46 2.72 21.91
C VAL A 262 -4.89 4.12 21.73
N ARG A 263 -4.58 4.55 20.51
CA ARG A 263 -4.08 5.89 20.21
C ARG A 263 -5.04 6.97 20.73
N MET A 264 -6.33 6.84 20.41
CA MET A 264 -7.37 7.75 20.89
C MET A 264 -7.48 7.77 22.41
N ALA A 265 -7.45 6.60 23.06
CA ALA A 265 -7.48 6.49 24.52
C ALA A 265 -6.27 7.17 25.18
N VAL A 266 -5.07 6.96 24.64
CA VAL A 266 -3.81 7.56 25.11
C VAL A 266 -3.85 9.08 24.93
N VAL A 267 -4.23 9.58 23.75
CA VAL A 267 -4.36 11.02 23.49
C VAL A 267 -5.38 11.65 24.44
N ARG A 268 -6.54 11.02 24.64
CA ARG A 268 -7.58 11.50 25.57
C ARG A 268 -7.08 11.53 27.01
N SER A 269 -6.36 10.50 27.45
CA SER A 269 -5.75 10.44 28.79
C SER A 269 -4.71 11.55 28.99
N ARG A 270 -3.84 11.77 27.99
CA ARG A 270 -2.83 12.85 28.02
C ARG A 270 -3.48 14.23 28.06
N ARG A 271 -4.54 14.45 27.27
CA ARG A 271 -5.33 15.70 27.30
C ARG A 271 -5.96 15.95 28.67
N ARG A 272 -6.50 14.92 29.33
CA ARG A 272 -7.09 15.03 30.68
C ARG A 272 -6.07 15.37 31.77
N LYS A 273 -4.82 14.91 31.63
CA LYS A 273 -3.73 15.18 32.60
C LYS A 273 -3.08 16.56 32.40
N LYS A 274 -3.39 17.27 31.32
CA LYS A 274 -2.87 18.62 31.05
C LYS A 274 -3.81 19.65 31.68
N THR A 275 -3.45 20.20 32.83
CA THR A 275 -4.10 21.37 33.45
C THR A 275 -3.48 22.65 32.89
N GLY A 276 -4.23 23.45 32.12
CA GLY A 276 -3.80 24.78 31.65
C GLY A 276 -4.07 25.08 30.17
N ASN A 277 -4.13 26.38 29.84
CA ASN A 277 -4.64 26.98 28.59
C ASN A 277 -3.74 26.81 27.33
N GLU A 278 -2.87 25.79 27.30
CA GLU A 278 -2.05 25.47 26.12
C GLU A 278 -2.66 24.31 25.32
N LYS A 279 -3.65 24.65 24.49
CA LYS A 279 -4.34 23.80 23.52
C LYS A 279 -3.53 23.51 22.24
N ASN A 280 -2.20 23.54 22.28
CA ASN A 280 -1.40 23.10 21.13
C ASN A 280 -1.20 21.57 21.19
N ASP A 281 -1.77 20.87 20.20
CA ASP A 281 -1.68 19.41 20.03
C ASP A 281 -0.22 18.91 19.90
N MET A 282 0.72 19.79 19.52
CA MET A 282 2.16 19.49 19.41
C MET A 282 2.83 19.06 20.74
N GLY A 283 2.18 19.29 21.89
CA GLY A 283 2.71 18.86 23.20
C GLY A 283 2.26 17.47 23.66
N LEU A 284 1.47 16.74 22.86
CA LEU A 284 0.94 15.43 23.23
C LEU A 284 1.81 14.26 22.78
N GLU A 285 2.65 14.45 21.76
CA GLU A 285 3.61 13.44 21.32
C GLU A 285 4.73 13.28 22.34
N ARG A 286 5.15 12.03 22.55
CA ARG A 286 6.28 11.67 23.39
C ARG A 286 7.40 11.12 22.52
N TRP A 287 8.64 11.34 22.94
CA TRP A 287 9.84 10.88 22.24
C TRP A 287 9.80 9.37 21.92
N TYR A 288 9.15 8.58 22.77
CA TYR A 288 9.05 7.13 22.62
C TYR A 288 7.92 6.67 21.69
N ASP A 289 6.94 7.53 21.35
CA ASP A 289 5.75 7.13 20.58
C ASP A 289 6.16 6.55 19.21
N GLY A 290 7.16 7.16 18.54
CA GLY A 290 7.67 6.67 17.27
C GLY A 290 8.45 5.36 17.35
N VAL A 291 9.11 5.07 18.48
CA VAL A 291 9.84 3.81 18.70
C VAL A 291 8.85 2.69 19.01
N VAL A 292 7.91 2.94 19.93
CA VAL A 292 6.85 2.00 20.30
C VAL A 292 6.02 1.64 19.06
N GLY A 293 5.62 2.64 18.28
CA GLY A 293 4.88 2.43 17.05
C GLY A 293 5.63 1.58 16.03
N ARG A 294 6.95 1.78 15.86
CA ARG A 294 7.80 0.94 15.01
C ARG A 294 7.86 -0.51 15.46
N VAL A 295 8.13 -0.73 16.74
CA VAL A 295 8.16 -2.08 17.31
C VAL A 295 6.81 -2.76 17.14
N TRP A 296 5.72 -2.03 17.37
CA TRP A 296 4.36 -2.53 17.22
C TRP A 296 4.06 -2.98 15.80
N TRP A 297 4.24 -2.12 14.79
CA TRP A 297 3.84 -2.48 13.42
C TRP A 297 4.70 -3.60 12.85
N VAL A 298 6.01 -3.62 13.13
CA VAL A 298 6.89 -4.72 12.73
C VAL A 298 6.46 -6.03 13.39
N SER A 299 6.14 -6.00 14.69
CA SER A 299 5.69 -7.18 15.42
C SER A 299 4.38 -7.73 14.86
N VAL A 300 3.40 -6.86 14.59
CA VAL A 300 2.11 -7.25 13.99
C VAL A 300 2.32 -7.89 12.62
N LEU A 301 3.08 -7.26 11.73
CA LEU A 301 3.32 -7.79 10.39
C LEU A 301 4.07 -9.11 10.41
N LEU A 302 5.14 -9.23 11.20
CA LEU A 302 5.90 -10.47 11.26
C LEU A 302 5.08 -11.60 11.90
N TYR A 303 4.32 -11.30 12.96
CA TYR A 303 3.52 -12.32 13.62
C TYR A 303 2.37 -12.81 12.73
N THR A 304 1.58 -11.90 12.17
CA THR A 304 0.47 -12.25 11.27
C THR A 304 0.99 -12.83 9.95
N GLY A 305 2.11 -12.32 9.44
CA GLY A 305 2.76 -12.77 8.20
C GLY A 305 3.26 -14.21 8.25
N ARG A 306 3.45 -14.79 9.44
CA ARG A 306 3.73 -16.24 9.57
C ARG A 306 2.64 -17.10 8.93
N ASN A 307 1.37 -16.68 8.96
CA ASN A 307 0.29 -17.43 8.30
C ASN A 307 0.45 -17.42 6.77
N PHE A 308 0.93 -16.29 6.23
CA PHE A 308 1.25 -16.15 4.82
C PHE A 308 2.46 -17.02 4.44
N ALA A 309 3.55 -16.94 5.21
CA ALA A 309 4.75 -17.76 5.02
C ALA A 309 4.45 -19.26 5.13
N ARG A 310 3.64 -19.67 6.11
CA ARG A 310 3.17 -21.06 6.27
C ARG A 310 2.43 -21.53 5.02
N GLY A 311 1.53 -20.71 4.48
CA GLY A 311 0.82 -21.00 3.24
C GLY A 311 1.78 -21.23 2.07
N TRP A 312 2.79 -20.36 1.91
CA TRP A 312 3.77 -20.44 0.84
C TRP A 312 4.69 -21.66 0.94
N VAL A 313 5.09 -22.05 2.16
CA VAL A 313 5.83 -23.30 2.38
C VAL A 313 4.99 -24.51 1.96
N ARG A 314 3.74 -24.58 2.45
CA ARG A 314 2.83 -25.70 2.12
C ARG A 314 2.51 -25.79 0.64
N ALA A 315 2.46 -24.65 -0.06
CA ALA A 315 2.20 -24.58 -1.49
C ALA A 315 3.43 -24.92 -2.36
N GLY A 316 4.60 -25.14 -1.76
CA GLY A 316 5.84 -25.32 -2.50
C GLY A 316 6.42 -24.04 -3.11
N LEU A 317 5.82 -22.87 -2.88
CA LEU A 317 6.33 -21.60 -3.43
C LEU A 317 7.74 -21.27 -2.91
N VAL A 318 8.00 -21.57 -1.63
CA VAL A 318 9.34 -21.37 -1.04
C VAL A 318 10.38 -22.28 -1.72
N ARG A 319 9.98 -23.49 -2.09
CA ARG A 319 10.81 -24.44 -2.84
C ARG A 319 11.13 -23.91 -4.24
N GLU A 320 10.12 -23.48 -4.99
CA GLU A 320 10.27 -22.90 -6.33
C GLU A 320 11.18 -21.65 -6.30
N MET A 321 10.99 -20.78 -5.31
CA MET A 321 11.83 -19.59 -5.11
C MET A 321 13.30 -19.93 -4.77
N ALA A 322 13.53 -21.05 -4.08
CA ALA A 322 14.88 -21.55 -3.82
C ALA A 322 15.55 -22.15 -5.07
N GLY A 323 14.79 -22.38 -6.15
CA GLY A 323 15.26 -22.89 -7.44
C GLY A 323 15.42 -24.42 -7.49
N LEU A 324 14.54 -25.17 -6.81
CA LEU A 324 14.56 -26.63 -6.64
C LEU A 324 13.17 -27.25 -6.81
#